data_AF-A0A842J840-F1
#
_entry.id   AF-A0A842J840-F1
#
_cell.length_a   1.000
_cell.length_b   1.000
_cell.length_c   1.000
_cell.angle_alpha   90.00
_cell.angle_beta   90.00
_cell.angle_gamma   90.00
#
_symmetry.space_group_name_H-M   'P 1'
#
loop_
_entity.id
_entity.type
_entity.pdbx_description
1 polymer ?
#
loop_
_entity_poly.entity_id
_entity_poly.type
_entity_poly.pdbx_seq_one_letter_code
_entity_poly.pdbx_strand_id
1 'polypeptide(L)'
;MSENIHTIKEVMEVIQKINKLQNQIDNPNRTKIIEALREAQVFAPFEIRMLEIFQGDIKLLPPENFSNDDLYRKLFQYKQGLINYCIQKIGNEAYKSLFEKNL
;
A
#
# COMPACT_ATOMS: atom_id res chain seq x y z
N MET A 1 17.61 19.17 8.12
CA MET A 1 17.32 18.21 9.22
C MET A 1 15.82 17.99 9.46
N SER A 2 14.97 19.03 9.40
CA SER A 2 13.51 18.90 9.58
C SER A 2 12.81 18.07 8.51
N GLU A 3 13.18 18.24 7.23
CA GLU A 3 12.59 17.47 6.11
C GLU A 3 12.80 15.96 6.27
N ASN A 4 13.99 15.55 6.70
CA ASN A 4 14.33 14.14 6.86
C ASN A 4 13.49 13.46 7.97
N ILE A 5 13.20 14.17 9.07
CA ILE A 5 12.34 13.66 10.15
C ILE A 5 10.89 13.52 9.67
N HIS A 6 10.39 14.48 8.90
CA HIS A 6 9.04 14.41 8.36
C HIS A 6 8.89 13.25 7.36
N THR A 7 9.84 13.09 6.45
CA THR A 7 9.87 11.97 5.49
C THR A 7 9.93 10.61 6.19
N ILE A 8 10.74 10.44 7.24
CA ILE A 8 10.79 9.18 7.98
C ILE A 8 9.45 8.88 8.66
N LYS A 9 8.82 9.86 9.30
CA LYS A 9 7.51 9.68 9.94
C LYS A 9 6.44 9.27 8.92
N GLU A 10 6.39 9.95 7.79
CA GLU A 10 5.48 9.64 6.70
C GLU A 10 5.68 8.21 6.19
N VAL A 11 6.93 7.80 5.95
CA VAL A 11 7.24 6.42 5.53
C VAL A 11 6.83 5.40 6.59
N MET A 12 7.02 5.70 7.88
CA MET A 12 6.56 4.80 8.95
C MET A 12 5.04 4.64 8.96
N GLU A 13 4.28 5.71 8.71
CA GLU A 13 2.82 5.62 8.58
C GLU A 13 2.43 4.74 7.39
N VAL A 14 3.12 4.87 6.25
CA VAL A 14 2.89 4.01 5.08
C VAL A 14 3.25 2.54 5.36
N ILE A 15 4.33 2.26 6.09
CA ILE A 15 4.69 0.90 6.52
C ILE A 15 3.58 0.27 7.36
N GLN A 16 2.92 1.04 8.25
CA GLN A 16 1.77 0.52 8.99
C GLN A 16 0.61 0.12 8.06
N LYS A 17 0.39 0.85 6.97
CA LYS A 17 -0.63 0.49 5.96
C LYS A 17 -0.23 -0.77 5.17
N ILE A 18 1.05 -0.91 4.82
CA ILE A 18 1.60 -2.13 4.21
C ILE A 18 1.33 -3.34 5.12
N ASN A 19 1.55 -3.20 6.44
CA ASN A 19 1.30 -4.27 7.40
C ASN A 19 -0.19 -4.60 7.53
N LYS A 20 -1.08 -3.60 7.49
CA LYS A 20 -2.54 -3.84 7.44
C LYS A 20 -2.95 -4.64 6.20
N LEU A 21 -2.42 -4.27 5.02
CA LEU A 21 -2.67 -5.01 3.78
C LEU A 21 -2.12 -6.44 3.85
N GLN A 22 -0.91 -6.62 4.38
CA GLN A 22 -0.32 -7.95 4.59
C GLN A 22 -1.19 -8.81 5.50
N ASN A 23 -1.64 -8.28 6.63
CA ASN A 23 -2.54 -9.01 7.52
C ASN A 23 -3.85 -9.46 6.83
N GLN A 24 -4.35 -8.70 5.84
CA GLN A 24 -5.53 -9.11 5.07
C GLN A 24 -5.21 -10.07 3.92
N ILE A 25 -3.96 -10.14 3.46
CA ILE A 25 -3.49 -11.22 2.59
C ILE A 25 -3.45 -12.54 3.37
N ASP A 26 -2.97 -12.49 4.61
CA ASP A 26 -2.82 -13.69 5.47
C ASP A 26 -4.15 -14.13 6.09
N ASN A 27 -4.96 -13.18 6.57
CA ASN A 27 -6.21 -13.40 7.29
C ASN A 27 -7.33 -12.52 6.71
N PRO A 28 -7.93 -12.92 5.58
CA PRO A 28 -8.82 -12.04 4.85
C PRO A 28 -10.17 -11.84 5.53
N ASN A 29 -10.57 -10.58 5.62
CA ASN A 29 -11.92 -10.17 5.98
C ASN A 29 -12.37 -9.06 5.03
N ARG A 30 -13.48 -9.28 4.31
CA ARG A 30 -13.94 -8.36 3.24
C ARG A 30 -14.02 -6.90 3.68
N THR A 31 -14.65 -6.63 4.83
CA THR A 31 -14.81 -5.26 5.35
C THR A 31 -13.45 -4.63 5.65
N LYS A 32 -12.56 -5.38 6.31
CA LYS A 32 -11.21 -4.91 6.64
C LYS A 32 -10.32 -4.74 5.40
N ILE A 33 -10.51 -5.55 4.35
CA ILE A 33 -9.84 -5.36 3.06
C ILE A 33 -10.25 -4.02 2.46
N ILE A 34 -11.56 -3.74 2.37
CA ILE A 34 -12.07 -2.48 1.83
C ILE A 34 -11.50 -1.27 2.60
N GLU A 35 -11.48 -1.34 3.93
CA GLU A 35 -10.88 -0.30 4.77
C GLU A 35 -9.39 -0.12 4.47
N ALA A 36 -8.61 -1.21 4.40
CA ALA A 36 -7.18 -1.16 4.12
C ALA A 36 -6.88 -0.59 2.72
N LEU A 37 -7.69 -0.93 1.70
CA LEU A 37 -7.54 -0.39 0.35
C LEU A 37 -7.80 1.11 0.30
N ARG A 38 -8.84 1.59 0.98
CA ARG A 38 -9.15 3.03 1.09
C ARG A 38 -8.03 3.79 1.80
N GLU A 39 -7.53 3.26 2.92
CA GLU A 39 -6.41 3.88 3.63
C GLU A 39 -5.17 3.98 2.74
N ALA A 40 -4.83 2.94 1.98
CA ALA A 40 -3.68 2.95 1.08
C ALA A 40 -3.82 3.96 -0.09
N GLN A 41 -5.03 4.08 -0.64
CA GLN A 41 -5.34 5.06 -1.70
C GLN A 41 -5.09 6.51 -1.31
N VAL A 42 -5.23 6.86 -0.03
CA VAL A 42 -4.98 8.23 0.45
C VAL A 42 -3.49 8.58 0.39
N PHE A 43 -2.60 7.60 0.61
CA PHE A 43 -1.16 7.85 0.71
C PHE A 43 -0.41 7.74 -0.62
N ALA A 44 -0.74 6.75 -1.45
CA ALA A 44 -0.03 6.53 -2.72
C ALA A 44 -0.99 6.30 -3.91
N PRO A 45 -1.93 7.23 -4.17
CA PRO A 45 -2.92 7.06 -5.24
C PRO A 45 -2.25 6.90 -6.61
N PHE A 46 -1.15 7.61 -6.86
CA PHE A 46 -0.46 7.60 -8.13
C PHE A 46 0.29 6.29 -8.37
N GLU A 47 1.09 5.83 -7.41
CA GLU A 47 1.90 4.62 -7.49
C GLU A 47 1.01 3.38 -7.61
N ILE A 48 -0.10 3.35 -6.86
CA ILE A 48 -1.11 2.31 -6.95
C ILE A 48 -1.74 2.33 -8.34
N ARG A 49 -2.19 3.49 -8.83
CA ARG A 49 -2.85 3.59 -10.14
C ARG A 49 -1.93 3.21 -11.30
N MET A 50 -0.67 3.62 -11.24
CA MET A 50 0.35 3.25 -12.23
C MET A 50 0.55 1.74 -12.28
N LEU A 51 0.59 1.08 -11.13
CA LEU A 51 0.73 -0.38 -11.06
C LEU A 51 -0.51 -1.10 -11.60
N GLU A 52 -1.71 -0.63 -11.27
CA GLU A 52 -2.97 -1.14 -11.83
C GLU A 52 -2.96 -1.09 -13.36
N ILE A 53 -2.61 0.07 -13.94
CA ILE A 53 -2.55 0.27 -15.39
C ILE A 53 -1.50 -0.65 -16.02
N PHE A 54 -0.31 -0.74 -15.43
CA PHE A 54 0.76 -1.60 -15.93
C PHE A 54 0.34 -3.09 -15.97
N GLN A 55 -0.51 -3.51 -15.04
CA GLN A 55 -1.04 -4.87 -14.98
C GLN A 55 -2.35 -5.07 -15.77
N GLY A 56 -2.79 -4.06 -16.53
CA GLY A 56 -4.03 -4.11 -17.32
C GLY A 56 -5.31 -4.02 -16.49
N ASP A 57 -5.23 -3.67 -15.20
CA ASP A 57 -6.38 -3.53 -14.31
C ASP A 57 -6.94 -2.11 -14.33
N ILE A 58 -7.72 -1.83 -15.37
CA ILE A 58 -8.31 -0.51 -15.59
C ILE A 58 -9.66 -0.30 -14.87
N LYS A 59 -10.08 -1.23 -14.00
CA LYS A 59 -11.36 -1.12 -13.28
C LYS A 59 -11.37 0.11 -12.36
N LEU A 60 -12.27 1.04 -12.64
CA LEU A 60 -12.51 2.26 -11.87
C LEU A 60 -13.80 2.13 -11.06
N LEU A 61 -13.76 1.30 -10.02
CA LEU A 61 -14.89 1.09 -9.10
C LEU A 61 -14.45 1.39 -7.68
N PRO A 62 -15.36 1.87 -6.81
CA PRO A 62 -15.07 1.93 -5.38
C PRO A 62 -14.85 0.51 -4.82
N PRO A 63 -13.98 0.33 -3.81
CA PRO A 63 -13.66 -0.98 -3.24
C PRO A 63 -14.88 -1.86 -2.88
N GLU A 64 -15.95 -1.24 -2.42
CA GLU A 64 -17.21 -1.87 -2.02
C GLU A 64 -17.86 -2.67 -3.14
N ASN A 65 -17.64 -2.24 -4.38
CA ASN A 65 -18.23 -2.82 -5.59
C ASN A 65 -17.33 -3.88 -6.24
N PHE A 66 -16.14 -4.14 -5.69
CA PHE A 66 -15.30 -5.24 -6.18
C PHE A 66 -15.83 -6.60 -5.73
N SER A 67 -15.70 -7.59 -6.63
CA SER A 67 -15.85 -8.99 -6.24
C SER A 67 -14.78 -9.38 -5.21
N ASN A 68 -14.96 -10.50 -4.51
CA ASN A 68 -13.92 -10.97 -3.59
C ASN A 68 -12.60 -11.19 -4.32
N ASP A 69 -12.61 -11.78 -5.52
CA ASP A 69 -11.41 -12.01 -6.32
C ASP A 69 -10.71 -10.70 -6.72
N ASP A 70 -11.50 -9.69 -7.09
CA ASP A 70 -10.96 -8.35 -7.35
C ASP A 70 -10.33 -7.76 -6.08
N LEU A 71 -10.98 -7.88 -4.92
CA LEU A 71 -10.42 -7.41 -3.65
C LEU A 71 -9.09 -8.10 -3.30
N TYR A 72 -9.00 -9.42 -3.46
CA TYR A 72 -7.76 -10.15 -3.24
C TYR A 72 -6.65 -9.70 -4.17
N ARG A 73 -6.96 -9.53 -5.46
CA ARG A 73 -6.00 -9.04 -6.44
C ARG A 73 -5.52 -7.62 -6.12
N LYS A 74 -6.45 -6.75 -5.71
CA LYS A 74 -6.17 -5.36 -5.30
C LYS A 74 -5.27 -5.29 -4.05
N LEU A 75 -5.40 -6.20 -3.09
CA LEU A 75 -4.52 -6.24 -1.91
C LEU A 75 -3.04 -6.27 -2.29
N PHE A 76 -2.66 -7.17 -3.22
CA PHE A 76 -1.28 -7.29 -3.68
C PHE A 76 -0.82 -6.04 -4.43
N GLN A 77 -1.65 -5.50 -5.31
CA GLN A 77 -1.36 -4.29 -6.05
C GLN A 77 -1.14 -3.09 -5.11
N TYR A 78 -2.01 -2.93 -4.11
CA TYR A 78 -1.96 -1.77 -3.22
C TYR A 78 -0.74 -1.87 -2.32
N LYS A 79 -0.45 -3.08 -1.82
CA LYS A 79 0.76 -3.33 -1.03
C LYS A 79 2.01 -2.97 -1.83
N GLN A 80 2.12 -3.42 -3.08
CA GLN A 80 3.27 -3.12 -3.93
C GLN A 80 3.35 -1.63 -4.31
N GLY A 81 2.22 -0.97 -4.55
CA GLY A 81 2.18 0.47 -4.77
C GLY A 81 2.73 1.27 -3.58
N LEU A 82 2.34 0.91 -2.36
CA LEU A 82 2.88 1.52 -1.14
C LEU A 82 4.38 1.23 -0.94
N ILE A 83 4.85 0.01 -1.27
CA ILE A 83 6.29 -0.31 -1.21
C ILE A 83 7.06 0.56 -2.19
N ASN A 84 6.58 0.70 -3.43
CA ASN A 84 7.19 1.55 -4.44
C ASN A 84 7.23 3.01 -3.98
N TYR A 85 6.16 3.51 -3.37
CA TYR A 85 6.13 4.85 -2.76
C TYR A 85 7.26 5.05 -1.75
N CYS A 86 7.39 4.14 -0.78
CA CYS A 86 8.46 4.22 0.22
C CYS A 86 9.85 4.18 -0.42
N ILE A 87 10.09 3.26 -1.36
CA ILE A 87 11.39 3.12 -2.04
C ILE A 87 11.73 4.39 -2.84
N GLN A 88 10.77 4.99 -3.53
CA GLN A 88 10.99 6.24 -4.27
C GLN A 88 11.30 7.41 -3.34
N LYS A 89 10.71 7.44 -2.14
CA LYS A 89 10.91 8.52 -1.16
C LYS A 89 12.26 8.45 -0.45
N ILE A 90 12.68 7.28 0.02
CA ILE A 90 13.86 7.14 0.90
C ILE A 90 14.96 6.23 0.35
N GLY A 91 14.72 5.60 -0.80
CA GLY A 91 15.62 4.60 -1.37
C GLY A 91 15.39 3.20 -0.79
N ASN A 92 15.76 2.19 -1.59
CA ASN A 92 15.54 0.78 -1.27
C ASN A 92 16.27 0.32 0.01
N GLU A 93 17.51 0.75 0.21
CA GLU A 93 18.32 0.35 1.37
C GLU A 93 17.75 0.91 2.67
N ALA A 94 17.37 2.19 2.68
CA ALA A 94 16.74 2.82 3.84
C ALA A 94 15.36 2.20 4.13
N TYR A 95 14.58 1.92 3.09
CA TYR A 95 13.30 1.21 3.24
C TYR A 95 13.48 -0.15 3.89
N LYS A 96 14.41 -0.98 3.40
CA LYS A 96 14.71 -2.30 4.00
C LYS A 96 15.11 -2.17 5.47
N SER A 97 16.00 -1.23 5.79
CA SER A 97 16.43 -0.98 7.16
C SER A 97 15.28 -0.57 8.09
N LEU A 98 14.33 0.24 7.60
CA LEU A 98 13.14 0.60 8.37
C LEU A 98 12.13 -0.54 8.45
N PHE A 99 11.91 -1.28 7.37
CA PHE A 99 10.95 -2.38 7.34
C PHE A 99 11.36 -3.52 8.26
N GLU A 100 12.65 -3.93 8.25
CA GLU A 100 13.20 -4.94 9.15
C GLU A 100 13.10 -4.56 10.63
N LYS A 101 13.12 -3.26 10.95
CA LYS A 101 12.93 -2.76 12.33
C LYS A 101 11.46 -2.69 12.77
N ASN A 102 10.51 -2.88 11.85
CA ASN A 102 9.07 -2.75 12.09
C ASN A 102 8.29 -4.04 11.73
N LEU A 103 9.02 -5.15 11.51
CA LEU A 103 8.51 -6.52 11.53
C LEU A 103 8.54 -7.06 12.97
#